data_AF-A0A1Q5XU52-F1
#
_entry.id   AF-A0A1Q5XU52-F1
#
_cell.length_a   1.000
_cell.length_b   1.000
_cell.length_c   1.000
_cell.angle_alpha   90.00
_cell.angle_beta   90.00
_cell.angle_gamma   90.00
#
_symmetry.space_group_name_H-M   'P 1'
#
loop_
_entity.id
_entity.type
_entity.pdbx_description
1 polymer ?
#
loop_
_entity_poly.entity_id
_entity_poly.type
_entity_poly.pdbx_seq_one_letter_code
_entity_poly.pdbx_strand_id
1 'polypeptide(L)'
;MNVITLMALVAFLSEALTEILKQAFPIQDKQTYLLSIVIGVILAIVFEADLFNLTGPGHYVSIVLCGILASRGSNYINGLLKQIGIITGRS
;
A
#
# COMPACT_ATOMS: atom_id res chain seq x y z
N MET A 1 -1.41 -18.39 -4.94
CA MET A 1 -0.35 -17.53 -4.37
C MET A 1 -0.69 -17.26 -2.92
N ASN A 2 0.27 -17.23 -1.99
CA ASN A 2 -0.02 -16.87 -0.59
C ASN A 2 -0.41 -15.39 -0.51
N VAL A 3 -1.33 -15.02 0.38
CA VAL A 3 -1.76 -13.64 0.68
C VAL A 3 -0.56 -12.72 0.88
N ILE A 4 0.45 -13.16 1.63
CA ILE A 4 1.66 -12.34 1.87
C ILE A 4 2.41 -12.02 0.57
N THR A 5 2.54 -13.00 -0.33
CA THR A 5 3.18 -12.80 -1.63
C THR A 5 2.36 -11.87 -2.53
N LEU A 6 1.04 -12.03 -2.52
CA LEU A 6 0.13 -11.15 -3.26
C LEU A 6 0.20 -9.71 -2.75
N MET A 7 0.18 -9.52 -1.42
CA MET A 7 0.33 -8.21 -0.80
C MET A 7 1.67 -7.55 -1.13
N ALA A 8 2.77 -8.30 -1.10
CA ALA A 8 4.08 -7.78 -1.47
C ALA A 8 4.10 -7.29 -2.93
N LEU A 9 3.46 -8.04 -3.83
CA LEU A 9 3.33 -7.66 -5.24
C LEU A 9 2.45 -6.42 -5.41
N VAL A 10 1.31 -6.35 -4.72
CA VAL A 10 0.41 -5.17 -4.74
C VAL A 10 1.11 -3.94 -4.17
N ALA A 11 1.89 -4.07 -3.09
CA ALA A 11 2.67 -2.99 -2.51
C ALA A 11 3.76 -2.49 -3.49
N PHE A 12 4.49 -3.41 -4.12
CA PHE A 12 5.49 -3.08 -5.12
C PHE A 12 4.87 -2.35 -6.33
N LEU A 13 3.77 -2.88 -6.87
CA LEU A 13 3.06 -2.24 -7.99
C LEU A 13 2.49 -0.87 -7.61
N SER A 14 1.95 -0.73 -6.41
CA SER A 14 1.42 0.54 -5.91
C SER A 14 2.50 1.61 -5.88
N GLU A 15 3.69 1.28 -5.37
CA GLU A 15 4.83 2.19 -5.33
C GLU A 15 5.32 2.53 -6.74
N ALA A 16 5.52 1.52 -7.59
CA ALA A 16 6.01 1.71 -8.95
C ALA A 16 5.08 2.60 -9.79
N LEU A 17 3.76 2.37 -9.73
CA LEU A 17 2.79 3.20 -10.44
C LEU A 17 2.72 4.61 -9.88
N THR A 18 2.80 4.77 -8.55
CA THR A 18 2.85 6.11 -7.94
C THR A 18 4.08 6.89 -8.43
N GLU A 19 5.26 6.26 -8.44
CA GLU A 19 6.50 6.87 -8.94
C GLU A 19 6.41 7.25 -10.41
N ILE A 20 5.89 6.37 -11.26
CA ILE A 20 5.71 6.66 -12.70
C ILE A 20 4.80 7.88 -12.90
N LEU A 21 3.70 7.97 -12.16
CA LEU A 21 2.77 9.09 -12.30
C LEU A 21 3.32 10.41 -11.75
N LYS A 22 4.09 10.38 -10.66
CA LYS A 22 4.83 11.56 -10.18
C LYS A 22 5.85 12.07 -11.19
N GLN A 23 6.48 11.16 -11.94
CA GLN A 23 7.43 11.54 -12.98
C GLN A 23 6.72 12.06 -14.23
N ALA A 24 5.54 11.52 -14.54
CA ALA A 24 4.75 11.92 -15.70
C ALA A 24 4.01 13.26 -15.52
N PHE A 25 3.66 13.63 -14.29
CA PHE A 25 2.84 14.81 -14.00
C PHE A 25 3.44 15.64 -12.84
N PRO A 26 3.28 16.97 -12.83
CA PRO A 26 3.76 17.84 -11.76
C PRO A 26 2.86 17.74 -10.51
N ILE A 27 2.93 16.62 -9.81
CA ILE A 27 2.12 16.29 -8.63
C ILE A 27 2.82 16.78 -7.36
N GLN A 28 2.11 17.52 -6.51
CA GLN A 28 2.63 17.99 -5.21
C GLN A 28 2.66 16.85 -4.17
N ASP A 29 3.50 16.95 -3.14
CA ASP A 29 3.70 15.89 -2.14
C ASP A 29 2.40 15.41 -1.46
N LYS A 30 1.49 16.33 -1.11
CA LYS A 30 0.18 15.95 -0.52
C LYS A 30 -0.71 15.20 -1.51
N GLN A 31 -0.60 15.51 -2.80
CA GLN A 31 -1.35 14.84 -3.86
C GLN A 31 -0.76 13.46 -4.15
N THR A 32 0.57 13.31 -4.10
CA THR A 32 1.26 12.01 -4.16
C THR A 32 0.76 11.05 -3.09
N TYR A 33 0.55 11.55 -1.88
CA TYR A 33 0.01 10.72 -0.78
C TYR A 33 -1.39 10.17 -1.10
N LEU A 34 -2.29 11.01 -1.57
CA LEU A 34 -3.64 10.59 -1.95
C LEU A 34 -3.61 9.66 -3.17
N LEU A 35 -2.76 9.98 -4.15
CA LEU A 35 -2.57 9.18 -5.35
C LEU A 35 -2.12 7.77 -5.01
N SER A 36 -1.13 7.63 -4.10
CA SER A 36 -0.61 6.31 -3.74
C SER A 36 -1.69 5.45 -3.09
N ILE A 37 -2.53 6.02 -2.23
CA ILE A 37 -3.66 5.33 -1.61
C ILE A 37 -4.67 4.87 -2.66
N VAL A 38 -5.05 5.77 -3.58
CA VAL A 38 -6.00 5.45 -4.64
C VAL A 38 -5.50 4.30 -5.50
N ILE A 39 -4.23 4.35 -5.92
CA ILE A 39 -3.60 3.29 -6.71
C ILE A 39 -3.57 1.97 -5.92
N GLY A 40 -3.13 1.99 -4.66
CA GLY A 40 -3.07 0.77 -3.85
C GLY A 40 -4.43 0.13 -3.66
N VAL A 41 -5.48 0.92 -3.42
CA VAL A 41 -6.87 0.43 -3.31
C VAL A 41 -7.38 -0.13 -4.63
N ILE A 42 -7.15 0.57 -5.75
CA ILE A 42 -7.54 0.07 -7.09
C ILE A 42 -6.87 -1.28 -7.36
N LEU A 43 -5.56 -1.39 -7.13
CA LEU A 43 -4.83 -2.64 -7.33
C LEU A 43 -5.36 -3.75 -6.41
N ALA A 44 -5.61 -3.46 -5.13
CA ALA A 44 -6.14 -4.46 -4.20
C ALA A 44 -7.52 -4.96 -4.64
N ILE A 45 -8.39 -4.10 -5.18
CA ILE A 45 -9.69 -4.49 -5.73
C ILE A 45 -9.51 -5.37 -6.96
N VAL A 46 -8.66 -4.95 -7.92
CA VAL A 46 -8.43 -5.70 -9.18
C VAL A 46 -7.85 -7.09 -8.91
N PHE A 47 -6.99 -7.22 -7.91
CA PHE A 47 -6.35 -8.48 -7.56
C PHE A 47 -7.08 -9.28 -6.48
N GLU A 48 -8.25 -8.82 -6.02
CA GLU A 48 -9.02 -9.42 -4.92
C GLU A 48 -8.14 -9.71 -3.70
N ALA A 49 -7.26 -8.76 -3.35
CA ALA A 49 -6.27 -8.92 -2.30
C ALA A 49 -6.93 -8.83 -0.91
N ASP A 50 -7.54 -9.93 -0.48
CA ASP A 50 -8.18 -10.05 0.82
C ASP A 50 -7.14 -10.41 1.91
N LEU A 51 -6.84 -9.43 2.77
CA LEU A 51 -5.86 -9.58 3.86
C LEU A 51 -6.31 -10.59 4.92
N PHE A 52 -7.58 -10.54 5.29
CA PHE A 52 -8.16 -11.30 6.40
C PHE A 52 -8.96 -12.52 5.95
N ASN A 53 -9.07 -12.74 4.63
CA ASN A 53 -9.84 -13.81 4.01
C ASN A 53 -11.28 -13.86 4.54
N LEU A 54 -11.94 -12.69 4.59
CA LEU A 54 -13.28 -12.52 5.13
C LEU A 54 -14.34 -12.87 4.08
N THR A 55 -15.53 -13.24 4.55
CA THR A 55 -16.69 -13.51 3.69
C THR A 55 -17.76 -12.44 3.85
N GLY A 56 -18.61 -12.28 2.83
CA GLY A 56 -19.68 -11.29 2.82
C GLY A 56 -19.17 -9.84 2.74
N PRO A 57 -19.88 -8.85 3.31
CA PRO A 57 -19.48 -7.44 3.21
C PRO A 57 -18.09 -7.12 3.77
N GLY A 58 -17.61 -7.92 4.73
CA GLY A 58 -16.27 -7.78 5.32
C GLY A 58 -15.13 -8.01 4.33
N HIS A 59 -15.38 -8.77 3.26
CA HIS A 59 -14.44 -9.02 2.17
C HIS A 59 -13.96 -7.70 1.52
N TYR A 60 -14.89 -6.83 1.16
CA TYR A 60 -14.57 -5.54 0.54
C TYR A 60 -13.78 -4.62 1.47
N VAL A 61 -14.13 -4.62 2.77
CA VAL A 61 -13.40 -3.85 3.79
C VAL A 61 -11.96 -4.36 3.90
N SER A 62 -11.78 -5.68 3.91
CA SER A 62 -10.47 -6.31 3.96
C SER A 62 -9.60 -5.95 2.74
N ILE A 63 -10.19 -5.97 1.54
CA ILE A 63 -9.53 -5.56 0.30
C ILE A 63 -9.09 -4.09 0.36
N VAL A 64 -9.98 -3.19 0.77
CA VAL A 64 -9.65 -1.76 0.85
C VAL A 64 -8.53 -1.52 1.87
N LEU A 65 -8.59 -2.18 3.03
CA LEU A 65 -7.53 -2.11 4.04
C LEU A 65 -6.20 -2.65 3.50
N CYS A 66 -6.24 -3.74 2.73
CA CYS A 66 -5.06 -4.29 2.08
C CYS A 66 -4.41 -3.26 1.14
N GLY A 67 -5.20 -2.58 0.30
CA GLY A 67 -4.70 -1.53 -0.60
C GLY A 67 -4.12 -0.32 0.13
N ILE A 68 -4.76 0.12 1.22
CA ILE A 68 -4.24 1.20 2.08
C ILE A 68 -2.91 0.79 2.73
N LEU A 69 -2.79 -0.43 3.22
CA LEU A 69 -1.55 -0.92 3.83
C LEU A 69 -0.45 -1.09 2.77
N ALA A 70 -0.79 -1.64 1.61
CA ALA A 70 0.13 -1.85 0.50
C ALA A 70 0.71 -0.52 -0.02
N SER A 71 -0.14 0.50 -0.21
CA SER A 71 0.28 1.86 -0.64
C SER A 71 1.11 2.64 0.39
N ARG A 72 1.20 2.12 1.62
CA ARG A 72 1.96 2.73 2.72
C ARG A 72 3.05 1.83 3.26
N GLY A 73 3.25 0.65 2.68
CA GLY A 73 4.07 -0.42 3.26
C GLY A 73 5.46 0.03 3.66
N SER A 74 6.17 0.73 2.78
CA SER A 74 7.52 1.26 3.04
C SER A 74 7.54 2.28 4.19
N ASN A 75 6.60 3.23 4.20
CA ASN A 75 6.48 4.26 5.24
C ASN A 75 6.04 3.69 6.59
N TYR A 76 5.11 2.73 6.58
CA TYR A 76 4.59 2.09 7.79
C TYR A 76 5.63 1.12 8.39
N ILE A 77 6.30 0.32 7.56
CA ILE A 77 7.40 -0.55 7.99
C ILE A 77 8.55 0.30 8.55
N ASN A 78 8.96 1.37 7.86
CA ASN A 78 10.00 2.28 8.38
C ASN A 78 9.59 2.92 9.72
N GLY A 79 8.34 3.36 9.85
CA GLY A 79 7.81 3.90 11.11
C GLY A 79 7.75 2.87 12.24
N LEU A 80 7.25 1.66 11.97
CA LEU A 80 7.19 0.56 12.93
C LEU A 80 8.58 0.15 13.39
N LEU A 81 9.49 -0.09 12.45
CA LEU A 81 10.87 -0.49 12.74
C LEU A 81 11.62 0.58 13.56
N LYS A 82 11.31 1.88 13.38
CA LYS A 82 11.80 2.95 14.26
C LYS A 82 11.18 2.89 15.66
N GLN A 83 9.87 2.65 15.78
CA GLN A 83 9.18 2.54 17.08
C GLN A 83 9.67 1.36 17.92
N ILE A 84 10.00 0.24 17.28
CA ILE A 84 10.51 -0.96 17.96
C ILE A 84 12.04 -1.00 18.05
N GLY A 85 12.73 0.09 17.68
CA GLY A 85 14.17 0.26 17.87
C GLY A 85 15.06 -0.59 16.97
N ILE A 86 14.52 -1.19 15.90
CA ILE A 86 15.31 -2.01 14.95
C ILE A 86 16.13 -1.13 14.00
N ILE A 87 15.64 0.05 13.63
CA ILE A 87 16.41 1.04 12.86
C ILE A 87 16.53 2.35 13.65
N THR A 88 17.77 2.74 13.94
CA THR A 88 18.13 4.04 14.49
C THR A 88 18.43 4.99 13.33
N GLY A 89 17.43 5.71 12.81
CA GLY A 89 17.58 6.57 11.63
C GLY A 89 16.90 7.93 11.77
N ARG A 90 17.73 8.99 11.82
CA ARG A 90 17.40 10.42 11.99
C ARG A 90 16.39 10.94 10.96
N SER A 91 15.67 11.98 11.40
CA SER A 91 14.81 12.88 10.62
C SER A 91 15.45 13.37 9.34
#